data_AF-A0A355I7W6-F1
#
_entry.id   AF-A0A355I7W6-F1
#
_cell.length_a   1.000
_cell.length_b   1.000
_cell.length_c   1.000
_cell.angle_alpha   90.00
_cell.angle_beta   90.00
_cell.angle_gamma   90.00
#
_symmetry.space_group_name_H-M   'P 1'
#
loop_
_entity.id
_entity.type
_entity.pdbx_description
1 polymer ?
#
loop_
_entity_poly.entity_id
_entity_poly.type
_entity_poly.pdbx_seq_one_letter_code
_entity_poly.pdbx_strand_id
1 'polypeptide(L)'
;ERFILFDFDIASHAYPVIDAATLSDRTNFNRLDDSAYDNTQRMFERFYQGYSKERVLSDCEAEAIFDFIAIRHYELNATITEFRLPLRGTSWMSDAGFDEQYEWLMRWRKMCGR
;
A
#
# COMPACT_ATOMS: atom_id res chain seq x y z
N GLU A 1 3.51 23.32 -15.08
CA GLU A 1 3.51 23.45 -13.61
C GLU A 1 4.78 22.83 -13.05
N ARG A 2 5.24 23.28 -11.88
CA ARG A 2 6.42 22.71 -11.20
C ARG A 2 5.96 22.08 -9.89
N PHE A 3 6.17 20.78 -9.74
CA PHE A 3 5.93 20.09 -8.47
C PHE A 3 7.10 20.33 -7.52
N ILE A 4 6.80 20.54 -6.24
CA ILE A 4 7.78 20.58 -5.16
C ILE A 4 7.39 19.45 -4.22
N LEU A 5 8.30 18.48 -4.05
CA LEU A 5 8.12 17.31 -3.20
C LEU A 5 8.82 17.55 -1.87
N PHE A 6 8.23 17.07 -0.78
CA PHE A 6 8.76 17.14 0.59
C PHE A 6 8.53 15.77 1.27
N ASP A 7 9.00 15.62 2.51
CA ASP A 7 8.81 14.41 3.33
C ASP A 7 9.58 13.18 2.80
N PHE A 8 10.92 13.31 2.77
CA PHE A 8 11.86 12.28 2.33
C PHE A 8 12.50 11.51 3.50
N ASP A 9 11.92 11.56 4.69
CA ASP A 9 12.44 10.90 5.90
C ASP A 9 12.45 9.36 5.77
N ILE A 10 11.55 8.81 4.95
CA ILE A 10 11.45 7.37 4.64
C ILE A 10 12.02 6.99 3.26
N ALA A 11 12.71 7.91 2.58
CA ALA A 11 13.31 7.61 1.28
C ALA A 11 14.39 6.51 1.39
N SER A 12 14.38 5.56 0.47
CA SER A 12 15.29 4.41 0.51
C SER A 12 15.64 3.87 -0.87
N HIS A 13 16.65 3.00 -0.94
CA HIS A 13 16.95 2.22 -2.13
C HIS A 13 15.99 1.03 -2.21
N ALA A 14 15.01 1.11 -3.11
CA ALA A 14 14.00 0.08 -3.26
C ALA A 14 13.62 -0.14 -4.73
N TYR A 15 12.79 -1.15 -4.98
CA TYR A 15 12.26 -1.40 -6.33
C TYR A 15 11.27 -0.29 -6.72
N PRO A 16 11.33 0.28 -7.94
CA PRO A 16 10.46 1.38 -8.36
C PRO A 16 8.96 1.06 -8.32
N VAL A 17 8.60 -0.22 -8.44
CA VAL A 17 7.22 -0.70 -8.30
C VAL A 17 6.62 -0.37 -6.92
N ILE A 18 7.43 -0.24 -5.86
CA ILE A 18 6.94 0.09 -4.52
C ILE A 18 6.35 1.49 -4.50
N ASP A 19 7.02 2.45 -5.13
CA ASP A 19 6.51 3.82 -5.26
C ASP A 19 5.27 3.85 -6.17
N ALA A 20 5.29 3.11 -7.28
CA ALA A 20 4.14 3.00 -8.17
C ALA A 20 2.91 2.41 -7.47
N ALA A 21 3.11 1.38 -6.65
CA ALA A 21 2.08 0.76 -5.82
C ALA A 21 1.54 1.75 -4.78
N THR A 22 2.45 2.42 -4.05
CA THR A 22 2.08 3.40 -3.01
C THR A 22 1.29 4.58 -3.56
N LEU A 23 1.72 5.14 -4.70
CA LEU A 23 1.03 6.27 -5.34
C LEU A 23 -0.28 5.88 -6.03
N SER A 24 -0.46 4.59 -6.32
CA SER A 24 -1.66 4.06 -6.97
C SER A 24 -2.65 3.42 -6.00
N ASP A 25 -2.26 3.26 -4.73
CA ASP A 25 -3.09 2.62 -3.71
C ASP A 25 -4.38 3.41 -3.47
N ARG A 26 -5.51 2.74 -3.72
CA ARG A 26 -6.86 3.26 -3.45
C ARG A 26 -7.60 2.43 -2.41
N THR A 27 -6.90 1.55 -1.70
CA THR A 27 -7.45 0.85 -0.55
C THR A 27 -7.65 1.81 0.61
N ASN A 28 -8.50 1.41 1.55
CA ASN A 28 -8.66 2.12 2.81
C ASN A 28 -8.16 1.22 3.93
N PHE A 29 -7.20 1.73 4.68
CA PHE A 29 -6.51 1.02 5.75
C PHE A 29 -7.47 0.46 6.81
N ASN A 30 -8.48 1.24 7.22
CA ASN A 30 -9.41 0.83 8.28
C ASN A 30 -10.54 -0.04 7.75
N ARG A 31 -10.93 0.12 6.48
CA ARG A 31 -12.08 -0.59 5.90
C ARG A 31 -11.90 -0.80 4.41
N LEU A 32 -11.52 -2.01 4.01
CA LEU A 32 -11.42 -2.37 2.60
C LEU A 32 -12.79 -2.34 1.91
N ASP A 33 -12.90 -1.51 0.88
CA ASP A 33 -14.09 -1.38 0.03
C ASP A 33 -14.10 -2.44 -1.08
N ASP A 34 -15.29 -2.87 -1.51
CA ASP A 34 -15.42 -3.90 -2.55
C ASP A 34 -14.94 -3.42 -3.94
N SER A 35 -14.88 -2.10 -4.17
CA SER A 35 -14.32 -1.50 -5.38
C SER A 35 -12.82 -1.18 -5.27
N ALA A 36 -12.15 -1.54 -4.17
CA ALA A 36 -10.76 -1.18 -3.92
C ALA A 36 -9.82 -1.67 -5.03
N TYR A 37 -9.98 -2.92 -5.48
CA TYR A 37 -9.17 -3.49 -6.56
C TYR A 37 -9.33 -2.69 -7.86
N ASP A 38 -10.57 -2.51 -8.33
CA ASP A 38 -10.85 -1.78 -9.57
C ASP A 38 -10.40 -0.32 -9.51
N ASN A 39 -10.49 0.31 -8.33
CA ASN A 39 -10.05 1.69 -8.14
C ASN A 39 -8.52 1.80 -8.17
N THR A 40 -7.83 0.87 -7.50
CA THR A 40 -6.37 0.78 -7.50
C THR A 40 -5.85 0.51 -8.91
N GLN A 41 -6.45 -0.45 -9.63
CA GLN A 41 -6.05 -0.77 -11.00
C GLN A 41 -6.22 0.45 -11.92
N ARG A 42 -7.38 1.12 -11.89
CA ARG A 42 -7.61 2.34 -12.69
C ARG A 42 -6.65 3.48 -12.33
N MET A 43 -6.31 3.62 -11.05
CA MET A 43 -5.33 4.62 -10.62
C MET A 43 -3.94 4.28 -11.14
N PHE A 44 -3.52 3.02 -11.04
CA PHE A 44 -2.23 2.56 -11.57
C PHE A 44 -2.14 2.76 -13.08
N GLU A 45 -3.17 2.37 -13.84
CA GLU A 45 -3.22 2.61 -15.28
C GLU A 45 -3.02 4.09 -15.59
N ARG A 46 -3.74 4.98 -14.90
CA ARG A 46 -3.61 6.44 -15.08
C ARG A 46 -2.23 6.96 -14.71
N PHE A 47 -1.66 6.51 -13.60
CA PHE A 47 -0.30 6.86 -13.17
C PHE A 47 0.73 6.41 -14.20
N TYR A 48 0.61 5.16 -14.66
CA TYR A 48 1.58 4.52 -15.53
C TYR A 48 1.62 5.14 -16.93
N GLN A 49 0.51 5.66 -17.46
CA GLN A 49 0.51 6.44 -18.71
C GLN A 49 1.48 7.62 -18.70
N GLY A 50 1.72 8.22 -17.54
CA GLY A 50 2.74 9.25 -17.36
C GLY A 50 4.11 8.65 -17.08
N TYR A 51 4.17 7.75 -16.09
CA TYR A 51 5.42 7.18 -15.58
C TYR A 51 6.19 6.38 -16.64
N SER A 52 5.49 5.68 -17.55
CA SER A 52 6.08 4.86 -18.60
C SER A 52 6.96 5.64 -19.59
N LYS A 53 6.83 6.97 -19.62
CA LYS A 53 7.68 7.85 -20.44
C LYS A 53 9.08 8.03 -19.84
N GLU A 54 9.21 7.85 -18.54
CA GLU A 54 10.46 7.97 -17.79
C GLU A 54 11.05 6.57 -17.49
N ARG A 55 10.19 5.59 -17.15
CA ARG A 55 10.59 4.20 -16.91
C ARG A 55 9.48 3.22 -17.25
N VAL A 56 9.81 2.25 -18.08
CA VAL A 56 8.94 1.10 -18.37
C VAL A 56 9.10 0.04 -17.28
N LEU A 57 7.99 -0.39 -16.72
CA LEU A 57 7.89 -1.56 -15.84
C LEU A 57 7.68 -2.81 -16.70
N SER A 58 8.36 -3.90 -16.33
CA SER A 58 8.04 -5.23 -16.86
C SER A 58 6.65 -5.69 -16.42
N ASP A 59 6.07 -6.66 -17.12
CA ASP A 59 4.77 -7.24 -16.75
C ASP A 59 4.79 -7.77 -15.31
N CYS A 60 5.90 -8.40 -14.90
CA CYS A 60 6.10 -8.89 -13.54
C CYS A 60 6.12 -7.74 -12.51
N GLU A 61 6.82 -6.63 -12.80
CA GLU A 61 6.78 -5.44 -11.94
C GLU A 61 5.36 -4.85 -11.88
N ALA A 62 4.66 -4.75 -13.01
CA ALA A 62 3.30 -4.21 -13.05
C ALA A 62 2.30 -5.07 -12.26
N GLU A 63 2.40 -6.40 -12.32
CA GLU A 63 1.56 -7.32 -11.54
C GLU A 63 1.89 -7.33 -10.05
N ALA A 64 3.15 -7.05 -9.68
CA ALA A 64 3.61 -7.03 -8.29
C ALA A 64 3.04 -5.84 -7.49
N ILE A 65 2.46 -4.81 -8.13
CA ILE A 65 1.88 -3.66 -7.41
C ILE A 65 0.89 -4.08 -6.33
N PHE A 66 0.08 -5.11 -6.60
CA PHE A 66 -0.97 -5.55 -5.69
C PHE A 66 -0.39 -6.31 -4.48
N ASP A 67 0.76 -6.97 -4.64
CA ASP A 67 1.49 -7.56 -3.51
C ASP A 67 2.10 -6.46 -2.66
N PHE A 68 2.70 -5.44 -3.28
CA PHE A 68 3.31 -4.34 -2.55
C PHE A 68 2.29 -3.51 -1.77
N ILE A 69 1.05 -3.37 -2.24
CA ILE A 69 -0.02 -2.74 -1.46
C ILE A 69 -0.27 -3.50 -0.15
N ALA A 70 -0.33 -4.84 -0.19
CA ALA A 70 -0.47 -5.64 1.03
C ALA A 70 0.75 -5.50 1.95
N ILE A 71 1.97 -5.47 1.38
CA ILE A 71 3.20 -5.26 2.16
C ILE A 71 3.18 -3.88 2.84
N ARG A 72 2.85 -2.82 2.09
CA ARG A 72 2.76 -1.45 2.61
C ARG A 72 1.70 -1.31 3.70
N HIS A 73 0.58 -2.02 3.60
CA HIS A 73 -0.44 -2.06 4.66
C HIS A 73 0.13 -2.59 5.98
N TYR A 74 0.95 -3.63 5.94
CA TYR A 74 1.57 -4.19 7.15
C TYR A 74 2.80 -3.40 7.62
N GLU A 75 3.53 -2.76 6.73
CA GLU A 75 4.57 -1.80 7.12
C GLU A 75 3.95 -0.64 7.91
N LEU A 76 2.79 -0.12 7.47
CA LEU A 76 2.07 0.92 8.22
C LEU A 76 1.59 0.40 9.59
N ASN A 77 1.08 -0.83 9.66
CA ASN A 77 0.74 -1.46 10.94
C ASN A 77 1.96 -1.57 11.88
N ALA A 78 3.12 -1.94 11.35
CA ALA A 78 4.37 -2.01 12.11
C ALA A 78 4.79 -0.62 12.62
N THR A 79 4.73 0.41 11.78
CA THR A 79 5.01 1.80 12.18
C THR A 79 4.04 2.27 13.27
N ILE A 80 2.73 2.04 13.11
CA ILE A 80 1.75 2.39 14.14
C ILE A 80 2.06 1.67 15.45
N THR A 81 2.40 0.38 15.39
CA THR A 81 2.77 -0.43 16.55
C THR A 81 3.98 0.15 17.28
N GLU A 82 5.03 0.47 16.53
CA GLU A 82 6.27 1.07 17.07
C GLU A 82 6.01 2.38 17.80
N PHE A 83 5.15 3.25 17.25
CA PHE A 83 4.80 4.52 17.89
C PHE A 83 3.86 4.35 19.09
N ARG A 84 2.95 3.37 19.07
CA ARG A 84 1.92 3.21 20.10
C ARG A 84 2.39 2.38 21.29
N LEU A 85 3.23 1.38 21.08
CA LEU A 85 3.67 0.45 22.11
C LEU A 85 4.37 1.16 23.29
N PRO A 86 5.31 2.11 23.09
CA PRO A 86 5.95 2.84 24.19
C PRO A 86 4.98 3.74 24.96
N LEU A 87 3.92 4.23 24.30
CA LEU A 87 2.99 5.20 24.87
C LEU A 87 1.82 4.55 25.62
N ARG A 88 1.40 3.36 25.21
CA ARG A 88 0.15 2.72 25.67
C ARG A 88 0.35 1.27 26.13
N GLY A 89 1.58 0.75 26.12
CA GLY A 89 1.84 -0.67 26.35
C GLY A 89 1.07 -1.54 25.35
N THR A 90 0.81 -2.80 25.66
CA THR A 90 0.10 -3.74 24.76
C THR A 90 -1.41 -3.46 24.61
N SER A 91 -1.97 -2.53 25.38
CA SER A 91 -3.40 -2.18 25.34
C SER A 91 -3.82 -1.36 24.10
N TRP A 92 -2.85 -0.93 23.29
CA TRP A 92 -3.11 -0.03 22.17
C TRP A 92 -3.90 -0.68 21.02
N MET A 93 -3.84 -2.01 20.90
CA MET A 93 -4.55 -2.80 19.91
C MET A 93 -5.06 -4.08 20.57
N SER A 94 -6.34 -4.38 20.38
CA SER A 94 -6.95 -5.63 20.82
C SER A 94 -6.67 -6.75 19.83
N ASP A 95 -6.85 -8.00 20.25
CA ASP A 95 -6.84 -9.16 19.35
C ASP A 95 -7.82 -8.97 18.18
N ALA A 96 -9.01 -8.44 18.46
CA ALA A 96 -9.99 -8.08 17.42
C ALA A 96 -9.45 -7.07 16.39
N GLY A 97 -8.59 -6.14 16.83
CA GLY A 97 -7.92 -5.20 15.93
C GLY A 97 -6.91 -5.92 15.01
N PHE A 98 -6.16 -6.89 15.53
CA PHE A 98 -5.29 -7.74 14.69
C PHE A 98 -6.10 -8.59 13.71
N ASP A 99 -7.21 -9.17 14.16
CA ASP A 99 -8.12 -9.95 13.32
C ASP A 99 -8.69 -9.09 12.18
N GLU A 100 -9.06 -7.83 12.43
CA GLU A 100 -9.51 -6.90 11.39
C GLU A 100 -8.44 -6.64 10.32
N GLN A 101 -7.17 -6.48 10.72
CA GLN A 101 -6.07 -6.29 9.77
C GLN A 101 -5.78 -7.57 8.97
N TYR A 102 -5.92 -8.73 9.61
CA TYR A 102 -5.82 -10.02 8.93
C TYR A 102 -6.96 -10.24 7.93
N GLU A 103 -8.20 -9.92 8.29
CA GLU A 103 -9.34 -10.01 7.39
C GLU A 103 -9.22 -9.03 6.22
N TRP A 104 -8.65 -7.85 6.46
CA TRP A 104 -8.27 -6.92 5.38
C TRP A 104 -7.35 -7.61 4.36
N LEU A 105 -6.29 -8.27 4.83
CA LEU A 105 -5.33 -8.97 3.96
C LEU A 105 -5.99 -10.09 3.17
N MET A 106 -6.78 -10.92 3.84
CA MET A 106 -7.44 -12.06 3.21
C MET A 106 -8.46 -11.62 2.17
N ARG A 107 -9.22 -10.54 2.43
CA ARG A 107 -10.13 -9.95 1.44
C ARG A 107 -9.36 -9.36 0.26
N TRP A 108 -8.30 -8.61 0.51
CA TRP A 108 -7.47 -8.04 -0.56
C TRP A 108 -6.88 -9.12 -1.45
N ARG A 109 -6.26 -10.14 -0.85
CA ARG A 109 -5.71 -11.30 -1.55
C ARG A 109 -6.76 -11.96 -2.46
N LYS A 110 -7.98 -12.17 -1.94
CA LYS A 110 -9.10 -12.73 -2.73
C LYS A 110 -9.48 -11.83 -3.91
N MET A 111 -9.53 -10.50 -3.72
CA MET A 111 -9.83 -9.55 -4.80
C MET A 111 -8.77 -9.60 -5.90
N CYS A 112 -7.50 -9.76 -5.54
CA CYS A 112 -6.40 -9.91 -6.49
C CYS A 112 -6.35 -11.27 -7.19
N GLY A 113 -7.23 -12.21 -6.84
CA GLY A 113 -7.23 -13.57 -7.41
C GLY A 113 -6.05 -14.44 -6.94
N ARG A 114 -5.52 -14.19 -5.73
CA ARG A 114 -4.36 -14.89 -5.14
C ARG A 114 -4.73 -15.76 -3.95
#